data_AF-A0A9D9L691-F1
#
_entry.id   AF-A0A9D9L691-F1
#
_cell.length_a   1.000
_cell.length_b   1.000
_cell.length_c   1.000
_cell.angle_alpha   90.00
_cell.angle_beta   90.00
_cell.angle_gamma   90.00
#
_symmetry.space_group_name_H-M   'P 1'
#
loop_
_entity.id
_entity.type
_entity.pdbx_description
1 polymer ?
#
loop_
_entity_poly.entity_id
_entity_poly.type
_entity_poly.pdbx_seq_one_letter_code
_entity_poly.pdbx_strand_id
1 'polypeptide(L)'
;MTEVQLIPLESSDREQFIKDNQEAFNYGALEEFGQRDDHFEEDGEIISHETISHSIDEGTAFRIMQDNKPVGGVVIKTEYDHGELELLFVSPDVHSKGIGYAAWCEIETMHPEVTVWETITPYFEKRNIHFYVNRCGFHIVEYFNEHHCAPDDKDGELFDMFRFEKILPSTPESIQAQIGRITYFEDIMDRVQAMDCDSPERKKLLDELSAYYSSDAWKRDYAADEAGLLPKDQKRGVLSEDGIYNLLDE
;
A
#
# COMPACT_ATOMS: atom_id res chain seq x y z
N MET A 1 -2.49 -21.10 -18.28
CA MET A 1 -2.22 -20.14 -17.19
C MET A 1 -3.18 -20.48 -16.07
N THR A 2 -2.78 -20.30 -14.81
CA THR A 2 -3.70 -20.42 -13.68
C THR A 2 -4.65 -19.24 -13.77
N GLU A 3 -5.94 -19.50 -13.97
CA GLU A 3 -6.97 -18.46 -14.06
C GLU A 3 -7.63 -18.31 -12.69
N VAL A 4 -7.71 -17.06 -12.22
CA VAL A 4 -8.35 -16.68 -10.96
C VAL A 4 -9.21 -15.45 -11.20
N GLN A 5 -10.14 -15.19 -10.29
CA GLN A 5 -10.94 -13.97 -10.28
C GLN A 5 -10.89 -13.35 -8.89
N LEU A 6 -10.87 -12.02 -8.83
CA LEU A 6 -11.01 -11.28 -7.59
C LEU A 6 -12.46 -10.82 -7.46
N ILE A 7 -13.13 -11.27 -6.41
CA ILE A 7 -14.51 -10.87 -6.11
C ILE A 7 -14.50 -10.07 -4.81
N PRO A 8 -15.14 -8.90 -4.75
CA PRO A 8 -15.23 -8.11 -3.52
C PRO A 8 -15.72 -8.95 -2.35
N LEU A 9 -15.09 -8.78 -1.18
CA LEU A 9 -15.46 -9.51 0.02
C LEU A 9 -16.86 -9.09 0.48
N GLU A 10 -17.77 -10.05 0.60
CA GLU A 10 -19.10 -9.81 1.17
C GLU A 10 -19.03 -9.79 2.70
N SER A 11 -19.85 -8.95 3.33
CA SER A 11 -19.88 -8.83 4.79
C SER A 11 -20.23 -10.13 5.50
N SER A 12 -21.03 -11.00 4.89
CA SER A 12 -21.34 -12.34 5.41
C SER A 12 -20.17 -13.32 5.39
N ASP A 13 -19.13 -13.05 4.58
CA ASP A 13 -17.94 -13.89 4.43
C ASP A 13 -16.72 -13.36 5.22
N ARG A 14 -16.84 -12.17 5.83
CA ARG A 14 -15.76 -11.51 6.60
C ARG A 14 -15.12 -12.43 7.65
N GLU A 15 -15.93 -13.09 8.46
CA GLU A 15 -15.41 -13.98 9.53
C GLU A 15 -14.70 -15.22 8.98
N GLN A 16 -15.14 -15.73 7.82
CA GLN A 16 -14.46 -16.87 7.20
C GLN A 16 -13.16 -16.41 6.55
N PHE A 17 -13.13 -15.21 5.95
CA PHE A 17 -11.91 -14.63 5.40
C PHE A 17 -10.82 -14.50 6.45
N ILE A 18 -11.16 -14.01 7.65
CA ILE A 18 -10.21 -13.87 8.77
C ILE A 18 -9.63 -15.23 9.17
N LYS A 19 -10.49 -16.24 9.32
CA LYS A 19 -10.05 -17.60 9.67
C LYS A 19 -9.17 -18.22 8.60
N ASP A 20 -9.51 -18.05 7.32
CA ASP A 20 -8.73 -18.58 6.21
C ASP A 20 -7.35 -17.89 6.12
N ASN A 21 -7.28 -16.60 6.45
CA ASN A 21 -6.03 -15.84 6.52
C ASN A 21 -5.15 -16.40 7.66
N GLN A 22 -5.70 -16.50 8.87
CA GLN A 22 -5.03 -17.08 10.04
C GLN A 22 -4.50 -18.48 9.78
N GLU A 23 -5.30 -19.36 9.19
CA GLU A 23 -4.86 -20.70 8.80
C GLU A 23 -3.66 -20.67 7.85
N ALA A 24 -3.70 -19.81 6.83
CA ALA A 24 -2.63 -19.69 5.85
C ALA A 24 -1.32 -19.16 6.47
N PHE A 25 -1.40 -18.16 7.34
CA PHE A 25 -0.22 -17.60 8.03
C PHE A 25 0.37 -18.59 9.04
N ASN A 26 -0.48 -19.25 9.84
CA ASN A 26 -0.02 -20.29 10.77
C ASN A 26 0.65 -21.46 10.05
N TYR A 27 0.09 -21.88 8.91
CA TYR A 27 0.71 -22.93 8.09
C TYR A 27 2.10 -22.50 7.59
N GLY A 28 2.23 -21.26 7.10
CA GLY A 28 3.52 -20.69 6.67
C GLY A 28 4.54 -20.67 7.80
N ALA A 29 4.16 -20.17 8.97
CA ALA A 29 5.01 -20.11 10.14
C ALA A 29 5.44 -21.51 10.63
N LEU A 30 4.56 -22.51 10.59
CA LEU A 30 4.90 -23.88 10.98
C LEU A 30 5.86 -24.57 10.00
N GLU A 31 5.70 -24.36 8.68
CA GLU A 31 6.56 -24.97 7.66
C GLU A 31 7.94 -24.32 7.54
N GLU A 32 8.05 -22.99 7.62
CA GLU A 32 9.34 -22.27 7.53
C GLU A 32 10.07 -22.22 8.88
N PHE A 33 9.30 -22.06 9.96
CA PHE A 33 9.64 -21.98 11.38
C PHE A 33 10.49 -23.10 11.96
N GLY A 34 9.91 -24.32 11.91
CA GLY A 34 10.25 -25.38 12.86
C GLY A 34 10.39 -24.84 14.30
N GLN A 35 9.30 -24.36 14.94
CA GLN A 35 9.29 -23.84 16.33
C GLN A 35 10.51 -22.96 16.68
N ARG A 36 10.73 -21.85 15.96
CA ARG A 36 11.83 -20.94 16.29
C ARG A 36 11.47 -19.48 16.52
N ASP A 37 10.24 -19.07 16.27
CA ASP A 37 9.77 -17.74 16.65
C ASP A 37 8.45 -17.89 17.43
N ASP A 38 8.53 -17.66 18.75
CA ASP A 38 7.39 -17.63 19.68
C ASP A 38 6.63 -16.29 19.58
N HIS A 39 6.57 -15.69 18.38
CA HIS A 39 5.82 -14.46 18.08
C HIS A 39 4.39 -14.81 17.70
N PHE A 40 3.72 -15.55 18.55
CA PHE A 40 2.27 -15.73 18.46
C PHE A 40 1.60 -14.58 19.22
N GLU A 41 0.55 -14.02 18.62
CA GLU A 41 -0.37 -13.12 19.29
C GLU A 41 -1.25 -13.90 20.29
N GLU A 42 -2.25 -13.23 20.88
CA GLU A 42 -3.24 -13.90 21.72
C GLU A 42 -3.88 -15.10 20.97
N ASP A 43 -4.10 -16.19 21.69
CA ASP A 43 -4.69 -17.46 21.20
C ASP A 43 -3.83 -18.32 20.25
N GLY A 44 -2.55 -18.02 20.05
CA GLY A 44 -1.65 -18.89 19.28
C GLY A 44 -1.71 -18.68 17.77
N GLU A 45 -2.17 -17.50 17.36
CA GLU A 45 -2.26 -17.03 15.98
C GLU A 45 -1.04 -16.16 15.64
N ILE A 46 -0.51 -16.26 14.42
CA ILE A 46 0.61 -15.39 13.97
C ILE A 46 0.15 -13.94 13.70
N ILE A 47 -1.12 -13.76 13.38
CA ILE A 47 -1.76 -12.47 13.14
C ILE A 47 -3.14 -12.45 13.81
N SER A 48 -3.47 -11.42 14.58
CA SER A 48 -4.76 -11.35 15.26
C SER A 48 -5.94 -11.05 14.34
N HIS A 49 -7.11 -11.45 14.83
CA HIS A 49 -8.40 -11.08 14.26
C HIS A 49 -8.56 -9.56 14.13
N GLU A 50 -8.10 -8.79 15.13
CA GLU A 50 -8.20 -7.32 15.14
C GLU A 50 -7.35 -6.71 14.01
N THR A 51 -6.09 -7.15 13.84
CA THR A 51 -5.21 -6.70 12.75
C THR A 51 -5.81 -6.97 11.38
N ILE A 52 -6.34 -8.17 11.15
CA ILE A 52 -6.99 -8.50 9.86
C ILE A 52 -8.28 -7.69 9.67
N SER A 53 -9.09 -7.56 10.72
CA SER A 53 -10.32 -6.77 10.71
C SER A 53 -10.04 -5.31 10.34
N HIS A 54 -9.02 -4.72 10.95
CA HIS A 54 -8.61 -3.35 10.68
C HIS A 54 -8.14 -3.18 9.22
N SER A 55 -7.33 -4.12 8.72
CA SER A 55 -6.91 -4.15 7.31
C SER A 55 -8.12 -4.16 6.36
N ILE A 56 -9.13 -4.99 6.65
CA ILE A 56 -10.37 -5.07 5.84
C ILE A 56 -11.16 -3.76 5.90
N ASP A 57 -11.21 -3.11 7.07
CA ASP A 57 -12.03 -1.91 7.29
C ASP A 57 -11.40 -0.66 6.64
N GLU A 58 -10.07 -0.58 6.61
CA GLU A 58 -9.35 0.53 5.98
C GLU A 58 -9.03 0.31 4.49
N GLY A 59 -9.05 -0.94 4.04
CA GLY A 59 -8.73 -1.33 2.68
C GLY A 59 -9.93 -1.81 1.86
N THR A 60 -9.62 -2.31 0.67
CA THR A 60 -10.57 -3.05 -0.16
C THR A 60 -10.18 -4.52 -0.17
N ALA A 61 -11.05 -5.36 0.40
CA ALA A 61 -10.83 -6.80 0.50
C ALA A 61 -11.50 -7.56 -0.65
N PHE A 62 -10.81 -8.57 -1.18
CA PHE A 62 -11.29 -9.46 -2.23
C PHE A 62 -11.03 -10.92 -1.88
N ARG A 63 -11.94 -11.79 -2.28
CA ARG A 63 -11.71 -13.23 -2.38
C ARG A 63 -11.01 -13.57 -3.68
N ILE A 64 -9.97 -14.40 -3.59
CA ILE A 64 -9.34 -15.03 -4.75
C ILE A 64 -10.14 -16.28 -5.07
N MET A 65 -10.76 -16.32 -6.25
CA MET A 65 -11.64 -17.39 -6.68
C MET A 65 -10.98 -18.22 -7.79
N GLN A 66 -11.01 -19.54 -7.66
CA GLN A 66 -10.62 -20.48 -8.70
C GLN A 66 -11.72 -21.55 -8.84
N ASP A 67 -12.19 -21.80 -10.07
CA ASP A 67 -13.29 -22.73 -10.35
C ASP A 67 -14.53 -22.51 -9.45
N ASN A 68 -14.89 -21.24 -9.23
CA ASN A 68 -15.98 -20.80 -8.33
C ASN A 68 -15.80 -21.20 -6.85
N LYS A 69 -14.57 -21.45 -6.40
CA LYS A 69 -14.25 -21.72 -4.99
C LYS A 69 -13.28 -20.67 -4.45
N PRO A 70 -13.47 -20.20 -3.21
CA PRO A 70 -12.49 -19.35 -2.55
C PRO A 70 -11.22 -20.15 -2.30
N VAL A 71 -10.09 -19.62 -2.76
CA VAL A 71 -8.76 -20.24 -2.64
C VAL A 71 -7.75 -19.31 -1.96
N GLY A 72 -8.21 -18.17 -1.46
CA GLY A 72 -7.38 -17.17 -0.80
C GLY A 72 -8.11 -15.85 -0.63
N GLY A 73 -7.36 -14.84 -0.25
CA GLY A 73 -7.86 -13.49 -0.08
C GLY A 73 -6.76 -12.46 -0.25
N VAL A 74 -7.18 -11.24 -0.58
CA VAL A 74 -6.28 -10.10 -0.67
C VAL A 74 -6.95 -8.87 -0.08
N VAL A 75 -6.17 -8.01 0.55
CA VAL A 75 -6.56 -6.66 0.97
C VAL A 75 -5.55 -5.69 0.37
N ILE A 76 -6.06 -4.67 -0.30
CA ILE A 76 -5.26 -3.58 -0.87
C ILE A 76 -5.81 -2.22 -0.43
N LYS A 77 -4.94 -1.22 -0.36
CA LYS A 77 -5.30 0.19 -0.28
C LYS A 77 -4.82 0.88 -1.55
N THR A 78 -5.56 1.85 -2.05
CA THR A 78 -5.17 2.64 -3.23
C THR A 78 -5.52 4.09 -3.03
N GLU A 79 -4.56 4.98 -3.25
CA GLU A 79 -4.74 6.42 -3.21
C GLU A 79 -4.03 7.06 -4.40
N TYR A 80 -4.81 7.70 -5.28
CA TYR A 80 -4.32 8.27 -6.53
C TYR A 80 -3.50 7.28 -7.38
N ASP A 81 -2.18 7.50 -7.52
CA ASP A 81 -1.26 6.68 -8.30
C ASP A 81 -0.45 5.69 -7.46
N HIS A 82 -0.81 5.53 -6.19
CA HIS A 82 -0.13 4.70 -5.21
C HIS A 82 -1.07 3.63 -4.67
N GLY A 83 -0.53 2.46 -4.38
CA GLY A 83 -1.26 1.36 -3.78
C GLY A 83 -0.40 0.54 -2.84
N GLU A 84 -1.05 -0.06 -1.85
CA GLU A 84 -0.44 -0.89 -0.83
C GLU A 84 -1.08 -2.26 -0.85
N LEU A 85 -0.25 -3.30 -0.83
CA LEU A 85 -0.68 -4.67 -0.60
C LEU A 85 -0.52 -4.99 0.89
N GLU A 86 -1.65 -4.96 1.60
CA GLU A 86 -1.73 -5.17 3.05
C GLU A 86 -1.71 -6.67 3.40
N LEU A 87 -2.61 -7.44 2.78
CA LEU A 87 -2.72 -8.87 3.01
C LEU A 87 -2.81 -9.61 1.69
N LEU A 88 -2.04 -10.69 1.55
CA LEU A 88 -2.21 -11.65 0.47
C LEU A 88 -1.99 -13.06 1.01
N PHE A 89 -3.03 -13.89 0.95
CA PHE A 89 -2.92 -15.28 1.36
C PHE A 89 -3.60 -16.20 0.35
N VAL A 90 -3.08 -17.41 0.28
CA VAL A 90 -3.64 -18.51 -0.52
C VAL A 90 -3.85 -19.67 0.44
N SER A 91 -4.93 -20.42 0.28
CA SER A 91 -5.19 -21.61 1.09
C SER A 91 -4.05 -22.64 0.93
N PRO A 92 -3.55 -23.24 2.04
CA PRO A 92 -2.46 -24.24 2.01
C PRO A 92 -2.70 -25.40 1.03
N ASP A 93 -3.95 -25.87 0.92
CA ASP A 93 -4.35 -26.99 0.05
C ASP A 93 -4.08 -26.77 -1.45
N VAL A 94 -3.87 -25.50 -1.84
CA VAL A 94 -3.68 -25.08 -3.23
C VAL A 94 -2.42 -24.24 -3.44
N HIS A 95 -1.52 -24.22 -2.45
CA HIS A 95 -0.21 -23.57 -2.57
C HIS A 95 0.60 -24.08 -3.77
N SER A 96 1.55 -23.24 -4.21
CA SER A 96 2.51 -23.55 -5.28
C SER A 96 1.89 -23.85 -6.66
N LYS A 97 0.61 -23.49 -6.87
CA LYS A 97 -0.09 -23.56 -8.17
C LYS A 97 -0.09 -22.24 -8.96
N GLY A 98 0.70 -21.26 -8.52
CA GLY A 98 0.79 -19.94 -9.16
C GLY A 98 -0.39 -19.00 -8.86
N ILE A 99 -1.26 -19.33 -7.91
CA ILE A 99 -2.47 -18.57 -7.56
C ILE A 99 -2.12 -17.15 -7.08
N GLY A 100 -1.17 -17.01 -6.14
CA GLY A 100 -0.79 -15.69 -5.63
C GLY A 100 -0.26 -14.77 -6.73
N TYR A 101 0.51 -15.30 -7.68
CA TYR A 101 1.02 -14.50 -8.80
C TYR A 101 -0.10 -14.13 -9.77
N ALA A 102 -1.01 -15.06 -10.06
CA ALA A 102 -2.18 -14.76 -10.89
C ALA A 102 -3.07 -13.68 -10.25
N ALA A 103 -3.30 -13.76 -8.93
CA ALA A 103 -4.04 -12.74 -8.18
C ALA A 103 -3.34 -11.38 -8.25
N TRP A 104 -2.01 -11.35 -8.11
CA TRP A 104 -1.24 -10.11 -8.27
C TRP A 104 -1.39 -9.49 -9.67
N CYS A 105 -1.33 -10.29 -10.73
CA CYS A 105 -1.57 -9.80 -12.09
C CYS A 105 -2.99 -9.24 -12.29
N GLU A 106 -4.00 -9.83 -11.64
CA GLU A 106 -5.37 -9.31 -11.67
C GLU A 106 -5.46 -7.97 -10.94
N ILE A 107 -4.79 -7.79 -9.80
CA ILE A 107 -4.73 -6.51 -9.07
C ILE A 107 -4.15 -5.41 -9.96
N GLU A 108 -3.01 -5.65 -10.60
CA GLU A 108 -2.40 -4.69 -11.52
C GLU A 108 -3.31 -4.35 -12.70
N THR A 109 -4.10 -5.30 -13.17
CA THR A 109 -5.06 -5.09 -14.26
C THR A 109 -6.27 -4.28 -13.80
N MET A 110 -6.70 -4.47 -12.56
CA MET A 110 -7.83 -3.76 -11.95
C MET A 110 -7.51 -2.31 -11.60
N HIS A 111 -6.23 -2.00 -11.37
CA HIS A 111 -5.75 -0.69 -10.91
C HIS A 111 -4.72 -0.06 -11.87
N PRO A 112 -5.11 0.24 -13.13
CA PRO A 112 -4.21 0.85 -14.10
C PRO A 112 -3.75 2.26 -13.70
N GLU A 113 -4.42 2.90 -12.75
CA GLU A 113 -4.04 4.18 -12.17
C GLU A 113 -2.80 4.09 -11.25
N VAL A 114 -2.52 2.93 -10.67
CA VAL A 114 -1.42 2.77 -9.71
C VAL A 114 -0.10 2.55 -10.44
N THR A 115 0.88 3.40 -10.14
CA THR A 115 2.25 3.32 -10.65
C THR A 115 3.27 2.93 -9.60
N VAL A 116 2.91 3.02 -8.32
CA VAL A 116 3.76 2.63 -7.20
C VAL A 116 2.98 1.68 -6.31
N TRP A 117 3.44 0.43 -6.23
CA TRP A 117 2.93 -0.55 -5.29
C TRP A 117 3.92 -0.76 -4.15
N GLU A 118 3.43 -0.78 -2.93
CA GLU A 118 4.22 -1.08 -1.74
C GLU A 118 3.67 -2.29 -0.98
N THR A 119 4.55 -2.95 -0.24
CA THR A 119 4.18 -3.96 0.75
C THR A 119 5.32 -4.14 1.74
N ILE A 120 5.03 -4.74 2.88
CA ILE A 120 6.02 -5.06 3.92
C ILE A 120 6.00 -6.54 4.23
N THR A 121 7.15 -7.09 4.57
CA THR A 121 7.23 -8.48 5.05
C THR A 121 8.41 -8.64 6.00
N PRO A 122 8.33 -9.53 7.01
CA PRO A 122 9.46 -9.80 7.88
C PRO A 122 10.69 -10.24 7.09
N TYR A 123 11.88 -9.81 7.51
CA TYR A 123 13.12 -10.07 6.76
C TYR A 123 13.45 -11.56 6.63
N PHE A 124 12.86 -12.40 7.49
CA PHE A 124 13.10 -13.84 7.54
C PHE A 124 12.13 -14.66 6.67
N GLU A 125 11.02 -14.08 6.18
CA GLU A 125 9.99 -14.75 5.37
C GLU A 125 10.47 -14.98 3.92
N LYS A 126 11.35 -15.97 3.73
CA LYS A 126 12.07 -16.19 2.47
C LYS A 126 11.13 -16.48 1.31
N ARG A 127 10.00 -17.14 1.55
CA ARG A 127 8.99 -17.39 0.51
C ARG A 127 8.29 -16.11 0.08
N ASN A 128 7.94 -15.22 1.01
CA ASN A 128 7.35 -13.92 0.67
C ASN A 128 8.36 -13.06 -0.09
N ILE A 129 9.61 -12.99 0.39
CA ILE A 129 10.70 -12.30 -0.32
C ILE A 129 10.87 -12.85 -1.74
N HIS A 130 10.90 -14.18 -1.90
CA HIS A 130 11.01 -14.80 -3.22
C HIS A 130 9.83 -14.44 -4.11
N PHE A 131 8.61 -14.48 -3.56
CA PHE A 131 7.38 -14.14 -4.26
C PHE A 131 7.39 -12.69 -4.74
N TYR A 132 7.54 -11.72 -3.84
CA TYR A 132 7.50 -10.31 -4.20
C TYR A 132 8.63 -9.93 -5.17
N VAL A 133 9.87 -10.32 -4.85
CA VAL A 133 11.03 -9.92 -5.67
C VAL A 133 11.09 -10.66 -7.00
N ASN A 134 11.09 -11.99 -6.97
CA ASN A 134 11.41 -12.79 -8.16
C ASN A 134 10.19 -13.13 -9.01
N ARG A 135 8.97 -13.09 -8.44
CA ARG A 135 7.74 -13.41 -9.17
C ARG A 135 7.00 -12.13 -9.55
N CYS A 136 6.76 -11.24 -8.59
CA CYS A 136 5.96 -10.04 -8.81
C CYS A 136 6.78 -8.86 -9.34
N GLY A 137 8.09 -8.84 -9.14
CA GLY A 137 8.98 -7.78 -9.64
C GLY A 137 9.10 -6.56 -8.72
N PHE A 138 8.80 -6.74 -7.44
CA PHE A 138 9.12 -5.75 -6.40
C PHE A 138 10.62 -5.70 -6.13
N HIS A 139 11.07 -4.61 -5.52
CA HIS A 139 12.42 -4.43 -5.03
C HIS A 139 12.37 -4.15 -3.53
N ILE A 140 13.28 -4.72 -2.76
CA ILE A 140 13.50 -4.30 -1.37
C ILE A 140 14.18 -2.94 -1.43
N VAL A 141 13.57 -1.94 -0.81
CA VAL A 141 14.06 -0.55 -0.81
C VAL A 141 14.55 -0.12 0.56
N GLU A 142 13.98 -0.66 1.64
CA GLU A 142 14.35 -0.35 3.02
C GLU A 142 14.28 -1.58 3.93
N TYR A 143 15.04 -1.53 5.03
CA TYR A 143 15.02 -2.51 6.11
C TYR A 143 14.92 -1.78 7.45
N PHE A 144 13.83 -2.03 8.17
CA PHE A 144 13.57 -1.39 9.45
C PHE A 144 14.11 -2.23 10.60
N ASN A 145 14.86 -1.59 11.50
CA ASN A 145 15.48 -2.20 12.68
C ASN A 145 15.70 -1.16 13.79
N GLU A 146 16.31 -1.56 14.91
CA GLU A 146 16.53 -0.69 16.09
C GLU A 146 17.36 0.57 15.82
N HIS A 147 18.10 0.62 14.71
CA HIS A 147 18.93 1.76 14.31
C HIS A 147 18.39 2.48 13.07
N HIS A 148 17.33 1.96 12.46
CA HIS A 148 16.65 2.53 11.30
C HIS A 148 15.16 2.26 11.42
N CYS A 149 14.49 3.00 12.30
CA CYS A 149 13.05 2.86 12.54
C CYS A 149 12.25 3.40 11.35
N ALA A 150 11.10 2.79 11.09
CA ALA A 150 10.15 3.35 10.15
C ALA A 150 9.66 4.72 10.65
N PRO A 151 9.43 5.70 9.75
CA PRO A 151 8.79 6.95 10.11
C PRO A 151 7.44 6.66 10.78
N ASP A 152 7.16 7.32 11.91
CA ASP A 152 5.91 7.20 12.67
C ASP A 152 5.60 5.83 13.32
N ASP A 153 6.52 4.85 13.27
CA ASP A 153 6.40 3.60 14.03
C ASP A 153 6.71 3.82 15.52
N LYS A 154 5.70 4.27 16.26
CA LYS A 154 5.81 4.61 17.69
C LYS A 154 5.88 3.38 18.59
N ASP A 155 5.33 2.26 18.12
CA ASP A 155 5.14 1.05 18.91
C ASP A 155 6.12 -0.08 18.52
N GLY A 156 6.91 0.12 17.46
CA GLY A 156 7.95 -0.82 17.01
C GLY A 156 7.38 -2.00 16.22
N GLU A 157 6.19 -1.85 15.64
CA GLU A 157 5.49 -2.92 14.90
C GLU A 157 6.19 -3.27 13.59
N LEU A 158 6.98 -2.34 13.04
CA LEU A 158 7.73 -2.53 11.81
C LEU A 158 9.17 -2.98 12.06
N PHE A 159 9.53 -3.31 13.29
CA PHE A 159 10.84 -3.86 13.62
C PHE A 159 11.09 -5.17 12.86
N ASP A 160 12.27 -5.31 12.25
CA ASP A 160 12.66 -6.49 11.48
C ASP A 160 11.82 -6.73 10.21
N MET A 161 11.30 -5.65 9.61
CA MET A 161 10.54 -5.69 8.35
C MET A 161 11.35 -5.15 7.16
N PHE A 162 11.16 -5.75 5.99
CA PHE A 162 11.56 -5.15 4.72
C PHE A 162 10.39 -4.37 4.11
N ARG A 163 10.65 -3.16 3.61
CA ARG A 163 9.76 -2.42 2.71
C ARG A 163 10.10 -2.78 1.27
N PHE A 164 9.07 -3.09 0.51
CA PHE A 164 9.16 -3.42 -0.92
C PHE A 164 8.44 -2.37 -1.73
N GLU A 165 8.98 -2.08 -2.90
CA GLU A 165 8.37 -1.16 -3.86
C GLU A 165 8.41 -1.75 -5.27
N LYS A 166 7.32 -1.58 -6.01
CA LYS A 166 7.25 -1.87 -7.44
C LYS A 166 6.79 -0.62 -8.19
N ILE A 167 7.70 -0.10 -9.01
CA ILE A 167 7.43 1.01 -9.92
C ILE A 167 6.96 0.46 -11.28
N LEU A 168 5.79 0.91 -11.72
CA LEU A 168 5.21 0.63 -13.02
C LEU A 168 5.31 1.87 -13.94
N PRO A 169 5.32 1.68 -15.27
CA PRO A 169 5.26 2.79 -16.22
C PRO A 169 3.98 3.60 -16.07
N SER A 170 4.05 4.92 -16.32
CA SER A 170 2.88 5.78 -16.34
C SER A 170 1.87 5.37 -17.41
N THR A 171 0.59 5.45 -17.06
CA THR A 171 -0.57 5.20 -17.92
C THR A 171 -1.41 6.48 -18.02
N PRO A 172 -2.34 6.59 -18.98
CA PRO A 172 -3.30 7.69 -18.99
C PRO A 172 -4.10 7.79 -17.68
N GLU A 173 -4.47 6.65 -17.08
CA GLU A 173 -5.19 6.56 -15.81
C GLU A 173 -4.34 7.06 -14.64
N SER A 174 -3.05 6.72 -14.62
CA SER A 174 -2.14 7.19 -13.56
C SER A 174 -1.90 8.69 -13.65
N ILE A 175 -1.74 9.25 -14.85
CA ILE A 175 -1.62 10.70 -15.05
C ILE A 175 -2.91 11.40 -14.59
N GLN A 176 -4.09 10.81 -14.86
CA GLN A 176 -5.34 11.36 -14.36
C GLN A 176 -5.42 11.34 -12.82
N ALA A 177 -4.90 10.30 -12.18
CA ALA A 177 -4.83 10.21 -10.73
C ALA A 177 -3.87 11.25 -10.13
N GLN A 178 -2.69 11.44 -10.74
CA GLN A 178 -1.74 12.51 -10.37
C GLN A 178 -2.37 13.89 -10.49
N ILE A 179 -3.07 14.19 -11.59
CA ILE A 179 -3.81 15.45 -11.77
C ILE A 179 -4.82 15.66 -10.64
N GLY A 180 -5.52 14.60 -10.23
CA GLY A 180 -6.43 14.62 -9.09
C GLY A 180 -5.73 15.04 -7.80
N ARG A 181 -4.59 14.40 -7.49
CA ARG A 181 -3.77 14.73 -6.31
C ARG A 181 -3.26 16.17 -6.35
N ILE A 182 -2.69 16.59 -7.47
CA ILE A 182 -2.16 17.95 -7.65
C ILE A 182 -3.29 18.97 -7.43
N THR A 183 -4.45 18.73 -8.03
CA THR A 183 -5.63 19.61 -7.89
C THR A 183 -6.12 19.70 -6.46
N TYR A 184 -6.08 18.59 -5.71
CA TYR A 184 -6.41 18.57 -4.29
C TYR A 184 -5.45 19.46 -3.48
N PHE A 185 -4.14 19.31 -3.69
CA PHE A 185 -3.15 20.14 -2.98
C PHE A 185 -3.19 21.61 -3.41
N GLU A 186 -3.55 21.91 -4.66
CA GLU A 186 -3.81 23.28 -5.13
C GLU A 186 -4.96 23.94 -4.35
N ASP A 187 -6.05 23.21 -4.09
CA ASP A 187 -7.16 23.70 -3.26
C ASP A 187 -6.72 23.93 -1.81
N ILE A 188 -5.95 23.00 -1.24
CA ILE A 188 -5.38 23.19 0.11
C ILE A 188 -4.53 24.45 0.16
N MET A 189 -3.65 24.66 -0.81
CA MET A 189 -2.78 25.82 -0.86
C MET A 189 -3.57 27.13 -0.96
N ASP A 190 -4.60 27.19 -1.82
CA ASP A 190 -5.47 28.37 -1.93
C ASP A 190 -6.24 28.65 -0.62
N ARG A 191 -6.70 27.59 0.05
CA ARG A 191 -7.37 27.70 1.36
C ARG A 191 -6.45 28.24 2.43
N VAL A 192 -5.23 27.71 2.54
CA VAL A 192 -4.22 28.16 3.51
C VAL A 192 -3.87 29.63 3.29
N GLN A 193 -3.74 30.08 2.04
CA GLN A 193 -3.47 31.48 1.70
C GLN A 193 -4.62 32.43 2.06
N ALA A 194 -5.86 31.93 2.03
CA ALA A 194 -7.04 32.72 2.37
C ALA A 194 -7.36 32.73 3.88
N MET A 195 -6.69 31.91 4.70
CA MET A 195 -6.94 31.76 6.13
C MET A 195 -6.03 32.66 6.98
N ASP A 196 -6.55 33.08 8.14
CA ASP A 196 -5.75 33.78 9.16
C ASP A 196 -4.64 32.86 9.70
N CYS A 197 -3.46 33.44 9.97
CA CYS A 197 -2.25 32.70 10.36
C CYS A 197 -2.42 31.87 11.65
N ASP A 198 -3.26 32.32 12.59
CA ASP A 198 -3.49 31.69 13.89
C ASP A 198 -4.56 30.58 13.88
N SER A 199 -5.16 30.27 12.71
CA SER A 199 -6.20 29.24 12.63
C SER A 199 -5.64 27.82 12.87
N PRO A 200 -6.21 27.03 13.80
CA PRO A 200 -5.84 25.63 13.98
C PRO A 200 -6.05 24.79 12.71
N GLU A 201 -7.05 25.14 11.88
CA GLU A 201 -7.29 24.48 10.59
C GLU A 201 -6.15 24.77 9.61
N ARG A 202 -5.67 26.03 9.56
CA ARG A 202 -4.53 26.41 8.71
C ARG A 202 -3.31 25.57 9.04
N LYS A 203 -3.01 25.38 10.33
CA LYS A 203 -1.88 24.55 10.76
C LYS A 203 -2.01 23.11 10.27
N LYS A 204 -3.19 22.49 10.41
CA LYS A 204 -3.41 21.11 9.93
C LYS A 204 -3.19 20.99 8.42
N LEU A 205 -3.71 21.95 7.66
CA LEU A 205 -3.56 21.98 6.19
C LEU A 205 -2.10 22.23 5.76
N LEU A 206 -1.35 23.04 6.51
CA LEU A 206 0.09 23.23 6.31
C LEU A 206 0.89 21.96 6.60
N ASP A 207 0.55 21.24 7.67
CA ASP A 207 1.19 19.96 7.99
C ASP A 207 0.94 18.93 6.85
N GLU A 208 -0.26 18.93 6.28
CA GLU A 208 -0.64 18.08 5.13
C GLU A 208 0.10 18.47 3.84
N LEU A 209 0.20 19.77 3.51
CA LEU A 209 1.03 20.25 2.41
C LEU A 209 2.51 19.87 2.62
N SER A 210 3.02 20.02 3.84
CA SER A 210 4.41 19.69 4.17
C SER A 210 4.71 18.20 3.96
N ALA A 211 3.78 17.33 4.36
CA ALA A 211 3.87 15.90 4.08
C ALA A 211 3.92 15.64 2.57
N TYR A 212 3.07 16.29 1.78
CA TYR A 212 3.10 16.16 0.31
C TYR A 212 4.43 16.60 -0.30
N TYR A 213 4.92 17.80 0.02
CA TYR A 213 6.20 18.32 -0.52
C TYR A 213 7.41 17.45 -0.12
N SER A 214 7.32 16.74 0.99
CA SER A 214 8.37 15.82 1.45
C SER A 214 8.24 14.41 0.88
N SER A 215 7.12 14.10 0.21
CA SER A 215 6.80 12.76 -0.30
C SER A 215 7.44 12.45 -1.66
N ASP A 216 7.57 11.16 -1.97
CA ASP A 216 7.92 10.73 -3.32
C ASP A 216 6.79 10.96 -4.34
N ALA A 217 5.55 11.10 -3.87
CA ALA A 217 4.41 11.47 -4.71
C ALA A 217 4.61 12.85 -5.36
N TRP A 218 5.02 13.86 -4.59
CA TRP A 218 5.33 15.19 -5.14
C TRP A 218 6.48 15.14 -6.16
N LYS A 219 7.54 14.35 -5.89
CA LYS A 219 8.66 14.19 -6.83
C LYS A 219 8.19 13.60 -8.16
N ARG A 220 7.26 12.63 -8.13
CA ARG A 220 6.66 12.06 -9.34
C ARG A 220 5.80 13.07 -10.08
N ASP A 221 4.97 13.83 -9.37
CA ASP A 221 4.11 14.87 -9.95
C ASP A 221 4.95 15.96 -10.64
N TYR A 222 6.01 16.43 -9.98
CA TYR A 222 6.97 17.38 -10.54
C TYR A 222 7.67 16.82 -11.79
N ALA A 223 8.16 15.58 -11.73
CA ALA A 223 8.80 14.94 -12.87
C ALA A 223 7.84 14.76 -14.07
N ALA A 224 6.56 14.48 -13.81
CA ALA A 224 5.53 14.38 -14.84
C ALA A 224 5.24 15.74 -15.51
N ASP A 225 5.25 16.84 -14.74
CA ASP A 225 5.12 18.20 -15.29
C ASP A 225 6.32 18.58 -16.16
N GLU A 226 7.54 18.34 -15.67
CA GLU A 226 8.79 18.60 -16.41
C GLU A 226 8.87 17.77 -17.71
N ALA A 227 8.33 16.55 -17.68
CA ALA A 227 8.22 15.70 -18.86
C ALA A 227 7.10 16.13 -19.83
N GLY A 228 6.26 17.11 -19.46
CA GLY A 228 5.15 17.60 -20.26
C GLY A 228 3.97 16.64 -20.36
N LEU A 229 3.82 15.73 -19.38
CA LEU A 229 2.71 14.76 -19.32
C LEU A 229 1.43 15.39 -18.79
N LEU A 230 1.53 16.46 -18.01
CA LEU A 230 0.39 17.16 -17.44
C LEU A 230 -0.27 18.15 -18.43
N PRO A 231 -1.60 18.37 -18.35
CA PRO A 231 -2.29 19.35 -19.17
C PRO A 231 -1.72 20.76 -19.02
N LYS A 232 -1.65 21.52 -20.11
CA LYS A 232 -1.04 22.86 -20.12
C LYS A 232 -1.82 23.87 -19.27
N ASP A 233 -3.12 23.69 -19.15
CA ASP A 233 -4.05 24.54 -18.38
C ASP A 233 -4.12 24.16 -16.89
N GLN A 234 -3.45 23.09 -16.47
CA GLN A 234 -3.37 22.69 -15.06
C GLN A 234 -2.68 23.79 -14.23
N LYS A 235 -3.25 24.09 -13.05
CA LYS A 235 -2.61 24.97 -12.06
C LYS A 235 -1.41 24.23 -11.44
N ARG A 236 -0.29 24.93 -11.26
CA ARG A 236 1.04 24.37 -10.89
C ARG A 236 1.72 25.07 -9.71
N GLY A 237 0.99 25.86 -8.94
CA GLY A 237 1.60 26.53 -7.78
C GLY A 237 2.17 25.52 -6.77
N VAL A 238 1.54 24.36 -6.58
CA VAL A 238 2.06 23.30 -5.68
C VAL A 238 3.24 22.51 -6.24
N LEU A 239 3.54 22.67 -7.53
CA LEU A 239 4.69 22.06 -8.19
C LEU A 239 5.90 23.01 -8.26
N SER A 240 5.86 24.13 -7.53
CA SER A 240 7.01 25.02 -7.36
C SER A 240 7.86 24.56 -6.19
N GLU A 241 9.17 24.39 -6.38
CA GLU A 241 10.12 24.04 -5.30
C GLU A 241 10.03 25.02 -4.10
N ASP A 242 9.80 26.31 -4.36
CA ASP A 242 9.68 27.36 -3.32
C ASP A 242 8.26 27.52 -2.75
N GLY A 243 7.27 26.78 -3.23
CA GLY A 243 5.85 27.03 -2.95
C GLY A 243 5.51 26.97 -1.46
N ILE A 244 5.96 25.92 -0.77
CA ILE A 244 5.73 25.75 0.67
C ILE A 244 6.58 26.69 1.53
N TYR A 245 7.83 26.98 1.13
CA TYR A 245 8.70 27.88 1.88
C TYR A 245 8.13 29.29 1.97
N ASN A 246 7.55 29.80 0.87
CA ASN A 246 6.88 31.10 0.87
C ASN A 246 5.66 31.15 1.82
N LEU A 247 4.97 30.02 2.05
CA LEU A 247 3.81 29.95 2.96
C LEU A 247 4.20 29.81 4.44
N LEU A 248 5.39 29.25 4.71
CA LEU A 248 5.92 29.09 6.05
C LEU A 248 6.61 30.36 6.56
N ASP A 249 7.08 31.23 5.66
CA ASP A 249 7.72 32.51 5.97
C ASP A 249 6.70 33.68 6.13
N GLU A 250 5.40 33.44 5.89
CA GLU A 250 4.26 34.38 6.04
C GLU A 250 3.42 34.14 7.31
#